data_AF-A0A0C5XHQ0-F1
#
_entry.id   AF-A0A0C5XHQ0-F1
#
_cell.length_a   1.000
_cell.length_b   1.000
_cell.length_c   1.000
_cell.angle_alpha   90.00
_cell.angle_beta   90.00
_cell.angle_gamma   90.00
#
_symmetry.space_group_name_H-M   'P 1'
#
loop_
_entity.id
_entity.type
_entity.pdbx_description
1 polymer ?
#
loop_
_entity_poly.entity_id
_entity_poly.type
_entity_poly.pdbx_seq_one_letter_code
_entity_poly.pdbx_strand_id
1 'polypeptide(L)'
;MPAQALAEHRAAAGLLWPLLVLTCVLLSSGSQVLMKIGMNGVPVQNALARGSAIEIATTIATTPLVIVGMAMFGLSAGAWLMVLSRMNLSQAYPCVALGIVVTAICGFWLLGEAISPARLGGIGLIVAGVLVTGLS
;
A
#
# COMPACT_ATOMS: atom_id res chain seq x y z
N MET A 1 -31.16 -18.88 -19.03
CA MET A 1 -29.84 -18.87 -18.35
C MET A 1 -30.03 -19.54 -16.99
N PRO A 2 -29.32 -20.63 -16.66
CA PRO A 2 -29.67 -21.45 -15.49
C PRO A 2 -29.30 -20.71 -14.19
N ALA A 3 -30.12 -20.87 -13.15
CA ALA A 3 -29.97 -20.18 -11.85
C ALA A 3 -28.59 -20.40 -11.19
N GLN A 4 -27.91 -21.50 -11.51
CA GLN A 4 -26.53 -21.78 -11.08
C GLN A 4 -25.51 -20.78 -11.62
N ALA A 5 -25.61 -20.38 -12.89
CA ALA A 5 -24.69 -19.40 -13.49
C ALA A 5 -24.86 -18.00 -12.87
N LEU A 6 -26.08 -17.62 -12.46
CA LEU A 6 -26.35 -16.36 -11.75
C LEU A 6 -25.80 -16.37 -10.31
N ALA A 7 -25.82 -17.52 -9.64
CA ALA A 7 -25.26 -17.68 -8.31
C ALA A 7 -23.72 -17.65 -8.32
N GLU A 8 -23.09 -18.28 -9.31
CA GLU A 8 -21.63 -18.23 -9.51
C GLU A 8 -21.14 -16.81 -9.81
N HIS A 9 -21.84 -16.06 -10.67
CA HIS A 9 -21.51 -14.64 -10.92
C HIS A 9 -21.63 -13.76 -9.68
N ARG A 10 -22.61 -14.01 -8.80
CA ARG A 10 -22.78 -13.29 -7.53
C ARG A 10 -21.72 -13.66 -6.49
N ALA A 11 -21.35 -14.94 -6.39
CA ALA A 11 -20.32 -15.42 -5.50
C ALA A 11 -18.92 -14.95 -5.93
N ALA A 12 -18.61 -15.02 -7.23
CA ALA A 12 -17.39 -14.47 -7.80
C ALA A 12 -17.31 -12.96 -7.58
N ALA A 13 -18.39 -12.22 -7.84
CA ALA A 13 -18.45 -10.80 -7.52
C ALA A 13 -18.17 -10.52 -6.03
N GLY A 14 -18.68 -11.34 -5.11
CA GLY A 14 -18.43 -11.21 -3.67
C GLY A 14 -16.95 -11.37 -3.27
N LEU A 15 -16.21 -12.27 -3.93
CA LEU A 15 -14.79 -12.53 -3.62
C LEU A 15 -13.82 -11.58 -4.35
N LEU A 16 -14.23 -11.03 -5.49
CA LEU A 16 -13.39 -10.13 -6.28
C LEU A 16 -13.08 -8.81 -5.57
N TRP A 17 -14.01 -8.27 -4.75
CA TRP A 17 -13.79 -6.97 -4.09
C TRP A 17 -12.73 -7.03 -2.99
N PRO A 18 -12.78 -7.97 -2.03
CA PRO A 18 -11.72 -8.13 -1.04
C PRO A 18 -10.35 -8.37 -1.69
N LEU A 19 -10.30 -9.13 -2.80
CA LEU A 19 -9.07 -9.36 -3.55
C LEU A 19 -8.53 -8.08 -4.20
N LEU A 20 -9.40 -7.23 -4.76
CA LEU A 20 -8.99 -5.93 -5.30
C LEU A 20 -8.47 -4.99 -4.20
N VAL A 21 -9.13 -4.95 -3.05
CA VAL A 21 -8.67 -4.16 -1.89
C VAL A 21 -7.33 -4.67 -1.39
N LEU A 22 -7.18 -5.99 -1.22
CA LEU A 22 -5.92 -6.60 -0.82
C LEU A 22 -4.80 -6.29 -1.83
N THR A 23 -5.08 -6.42 -3.13
CA THR A 23 -4.12 -6.10 -4.20
C THR A 23 -3.71 -4.63 -4.14
N CYS A 24 -4.67 -3.73 -3.96
CA CYS A 24 -4.42 -2.30 -3.79
C CYS A 24 -3.51 -2.04 -2.58
N VAL A 25 -3.82 -2.64 -1.43
CA VAL A 25 -3.03 -2.49 -0.20
C VAL A 25 -1.61 -3.02 -0.38
N LEU A 26 -1.44 -4.20 -0.98
CA LEU A 26 -0.12 -4.80 -1.22
C LEU A 26 0.71 -3.99 -2.22
N LEU A 27 0.10 -3.50 -3.31
CA LEU A 27 0.78 -2.62 -4.27
C LEU A 27 1.20 -1.31 -3.60
N SER A 28 0.32 -0.71 -2.80
CA SER A 28 0.61 0.51 -2.05
C SER A 28 1.76 0.29 -1.06
N SER A 29 1.67 -0.70 -0.17
CA SER A 29 2.73 -1.01 0.79
C SER A 29 4.06 -1.36 0.11
N GLY A 30 4.02 -2.18 -0.95
CA GLY A 30 5.21 -2.51 -1.73
C GLY A 30 5.86 -1.29 -2.37
N SER A 31 5.06 -0.36 -2.90
CA SER A 31 5.56 0.91 -3.46
C SER A 31 6.33 1.73 -2.43
N GLN A 32 5.79 1.87 -1.21
CA GLN A 32 6.43 2.61 -0.12
C GLN A 32 7.78 2.00 0.27
N VAL A 33 7.86 0.67 0.33
CA VAL A 33 9.10 -0.04 0.64
C VAL A 33 10.15 0.18 -0.45
N LEU A 34 9.79 0.01 -1.72
CA LEU A 34 10.73 0.21 -2.84
C LEU A 34 11.22 1.65 -2.92
N MET A 35 10.31 2.62 -2.79
CA MET A 35 10.69 4.03 -2.73
C MET A 35 11.63 4.29 -1.55
N LYS A 36 11.36 3.73 -0.38
CA LYS A 36 12.20 3.90 0.81
C LYS A 36 13.61 3.32 0.59
N ILE A 37 13.72 2.14 -0.02
CA ILE A 37 15.02 1.55 -0.38
C ILE A 37 15.74 2.46 -1.38
N GLY A 38 15.06 2.92 -2.43
CA GLY A 38 15.63 3.83 -3.43
C GLY A 38 16.13 5.15 -2.83
N MET A 39 15.33 5.76 -1.96
CA MET A 39 15.67 7.01 -1.28
C MET A 39 16.85 6.85 -0.30
N ASN A 40 17.01 5.67 0.30
CA ASN A 40 18.15 5.36 1.17
C ASN A 40 19.44 5.02 0.39
N GLY A 41 19.39 4.95 -0.94
CA GLY A 41 20.55 4.66 -1.78
C GLY A 41 21.61 5.75 -1.73
N VAL A 42 22.89 5.34 -1.83
CA VAL A 42 24.06 6.25 -1.78
C VAL A 42 23.95 7.45 -2.73
N PRO A 43 23.52 7.30 -4.01
CA PRO A 43 23.40 8.46 -4.91
C PRO A 43 22.42 9.51 -4.41
N VAL A 44 21.25 9.09 -3.95
CA VAL A 44 20.21 9.99 -3.43
C VAL A 44 20.67 10.66 -2.14
N GLN A 45 21.30 9.91 -1.22
CA GLN A 45 21.81 10.47 0.04
C GLN A 45 22.93 11.50 -0.20
N ASN A 46 23.83 11.25 -1.16
CA ASN A 46 24.88 12.21 -1.51
C ASN A 46 24.30 13.49 -2.13
N ALA A 47 23.34 13.35 -3.05
CA ALA A 47 22.65 14.49 -3.65
C ALA A 47 21.89 15.32 -2.59
N LEU A 48 21.22 14.67 -1.63
CA LEU A 48 20.53 15.36 -0.54
C LEU A 48 21.49 16.09 0.41
N ALA A 49 22.69 15.55 0.64
CA ALA A 49 23.65 16.14 1.56
C ALA A 49 24.38 17.37 0.99
N ARG A 50 24.62 17.41 -0.33
CA ARG A 50 25.54 18.39 -0.95
C ARG A 50 25.09 18.93 -2.31
N GLY A 51 24.07 18.34 -2.91
CA GLY A 51 23.63 18.66 -4.27
C GLY A 51 22.74 19.90 -4.33
N SER A 52 22.62 20.45 -5.53
CA SER A 52 21.64 21.50 -5.82
C SER A 52 20.21 20.94 -5.87
N ALA A 53 19.20 21.81 -5.79
CA ALA A 53 17.80 21.37 -5.92
C ALA A 53 17.52 20.60 -7.23
N ILE A 54 18.15 21.02 -8.33
CA ILE A 54 18.02 20.35 -9.64
C ILE A 54 18.66 18.96 -9.58
N GLU A 55 19.86 18.85 -9.00
CA GLU A 55 20.57 17.57 -8.87
C GLU A 55 19.83 16.57 -7.97
N ILE A 56 19.25 17.04 -6.87
CA ILE A 56 18.40 16.22 -6.00
C ILE A 56 17.21 15.68 -6.81
N ALA A 57 16.50 16.57 -7.51
CA ALA A 57 15.33 16.20 -8.29
C ALA A 57 15.67 15.20 -9.40
N THR A 58 16.73 15.45 -10.17
CA THR A 58 17.15 14.54 -11.25
C THR A 58 17.64 13.20 -10.71
N THR A 59 18.37 13.18 -9.60
CA THR A 59 18.86 11.94 -8.98
C THR A 59 17.70 11.08 -8.47
N ILE A 60 16.73 11.69 -7.77
CA ILE A 60 15.53 10.98 -7.32
C ILE A 60 14.71 10.47 -8.52
N ALA A 61 14.47 11.34 -9.52
CA ALA A 61 13.66 11.00 -10.69
C ALA A 61 14.28 9.92 -11.59
N THR A 62 15.60 9.73 -11.53
CA THR A 62 16.31 8.69 -12.30
C THR A 62 16.65 7.45 -11.47
N THR A 63 16.33 7.41 -10.18
CA THR A 63 16.58 6.26 -9.31
C THR A 63 15.60 5.13 -9.64
N PRO A 64 16.05 3.94 -10.13
CA PRO A 64 15.15 2.90 -10.62
C PRO A 64 14.13 2.41 -9.60
N LEU A 65 14.53 2.23 -8.34
CA LEU A 65 13.62 1.78 -7.28
C LEU A 65 12.54 2.82 -6.95
N VAL A 66 12.86 4.11 -7.05
CA VAL A 66 11.88 5.19 -6.89
C VAL A 66 10.89 5.17 -8.06
N ILE A 67 11.38 5.00 -9.30
CA ILE A 67 10.53 4.91 -10.50
C ILE A 67 9.58 3.71 -10.42
N VAL A 68 10.11 2.52 -10.10
CA VAL A 68 9.30 1.30 -9.96
C VAL A 68 8.30 1.46 -8.82
N GLY A 69 8.72 1.99 -7.68
CA GLY A 69 7.82 2.32 -6.58
C GLY A 69 6.71 3.27 -7.04
N MET A 70 7.04 4.34 -7.76
CA MET A 70 6.05 5.31 -8.24
C MET A 70 5.06 4.69 -9.23
N ALA A 71 5.54 3.84 -10.15
CA ALA A 71 4.67 3.09 -11.04
C ALA A 71 3.72 2.16 -10.26
N MET A 72 4.22 1.42 -9.27
CA MET A 72 3.39 0.59 -8.40
C MET A 72 2.37 1.40 -7.60
N PHE A 73 2.75 2.57 -7.11
CA PHE A 73 1.84 3.48 -6.42
C PHE A 73 0.74 3.99 -7.35
N GLY A 74 1.07 4.34 -8.60
CA GLY A 74 0.11 4.70 -9.63
C GLY A 74 -0.87 3.57 -9.96
N LEU A 75 -0.37 2.32 -10.09
CA LEU A 75 -1.21 1.13 -10.28
C LEU A 75 -2.14 0.90 -9.08
N SER A 76 -1.62 1.08 -7.86
CA SER A 76 -2.43 1.03 -6.64
C SER A 76 -3.54 2.09 -6.65
N ALA A 77 -3.25 3.32 -7.09
CA ALA A 77 -4.27 4.35 -7.21
C ALA A 77 -5.35 3.97 -8.23
N GLY A 78 -4.99 3.36 -9.36
CA GLY A 78 -5.95 2.80 -10.30
C GLY A 78 -6.84 1.71 -9.69
N ALA A 79 -6.26 0.77 -8.93
CA ALA A 79 -7.01 -0.24 -8.19
C ALA A 79 -7.95 0.39 -7.15
N TRP A 80 -7.49 1.44 -6.46
CA TRP A 80 -8.30 2.18 -5.50
C TRP A 80 -9.51 2.86 -6.15
N LEU A 81 -9.35 3.47 -7.33
CA LEU A 81 -10.48 4.04 -8.06
C LEU A 81 -11.52 2.99 -8.44
N MET A 82 -11.09 1.77 -8.79
CA MET A 82 -12.03 0.66 -9.04
C MET A 82 -12.79 0.26 -7.78
N VAL A 83 -12.12 0.20 -6.62
CA VAL A 83 -12.75 -0.06 -5.31
C VAL A 83 -13.82 1.01 -5.03
N LEU A 84 -13.45 2.29 -5.12
CA LEU A 84 -14.36 3.40 -4.85
C LEU A 84 -15.54 3.49 -5.82
N SER A 85 -15.40 2.97 -7.03
CA SER A 85 -16.51 2.93 -7.99
C SER A 85 -17.62 1.92 -7.61
N ARG A 86 -17.37 1.02 -6.64
CA ARG A 86 -18.25 -0.12 -6.33
C ARG A 86 -18.66 -0.23 -4.87
N MET A 87 -17.97 0.44 -3.96
CA MET A 87 -18.33 0.46 -2.53
C MET A 87 -18.23 1.88 -1.97
N ASN A 88 -18.97 2.11 -0.89
CA ASN A 88 -18.91 3.38 -0.19
C ASN A 88 -17.52 3.59 0.42
N LEU A 89 -17.02 4.83 0.37
CA LEU A 89 -15.72 5.19 0.92
C LEU A 89 -15.56 4.76 2.38
N SER A 90 -16.60 4.92 3.20
CA SER A 90 -16.59 4.53 4.62
C SER A 90 -16.42 3.03 4.86
N GLN A 91 -16.81 2.18 3.90
CA GLN A 91 -16.61 0.73 3.95
C GLN A 91 -15.21 0.34 3.44
N ALA A 92 -14.71 1.05 2.42
CA ALA A 92 -13.40 0.77 1.82
C ALA A 92 -12.22 1.19 2.70
N TYR A 93 -12.32 2.39 3.28
CA TYR A 93 -11.20 3.07 3.91
C TYR A 93 -10.59 2.33 5.12
N PRO A 94 -11.37 1.64 5.98
CA PRO A 94 -10.80 0.80 7.03
C PRO A 94 -9.79 -0.21 6.51
N CYS A 95 -10.07 -0.86 5.39
CA CYS A 95 -9.17 -1.86 4.82
C CYS A 95 -7.84 -1.27 4.33
N VAL A 96 -7.79 0.03 3.99
CA VAL A 96 -6.54 0.73 3.63
C VAL A 96 -5.58 0.76 4.82
N ALA A 97 -6.09 0.83 6.06
CA ALA A 97 -5.27 0.84 7.26
C ALA A 97 -4.50 -0.48 7.47
N LEU A 98 -4.92 -1.58 6.83
CA LEU A 98 -4.12 -2.82 6.79
C LEU A 98 -2.76 -2.60 6.09
N GLY A 99 -2.67 -1.62 5.19
CA GLY A 99 -1.40 -1.21 4.59
C GLY A 99 -0.38 -0.72 5.61
N ILE A 100 -0.82 -0.14 6.73
CA ILE A 100 0.08 0.25 7.83
C ILE A 100 0.73 -1.00 8.44
N VAL A 101 -0.04 -2.07 8.62
CA VAL A 101 0.45 -3.36 9.15
C VAL A 101 1.46 -3.96 8.18
N VAL A 102 1.11 -4.06 6.91
CA VAL A 102 1.99 -4.64 5.87
C VAL A 102 3.28 -3.83 5.75
N THR A 103 3.18 -2.50 5.68
CA THR A 103 4.36 -1.63 5.57
C THR A 103 5.24 -1.71 6.82
N ALA A 104 4.68 -1.82 8.02
CA ALA A 104 5.45 -2.01 9.26
C ALA A 104 6.19 -3.35 9.28
N ILE A 105 5.53 -4.45 8.86
CA ILE A 105 6.16 -5.77 8.72
C ILE A 105 7.30 -5.70 7.71
N CYS A 106 7.05 -5.14 6.53
CA CYS A 106 8.08 -4.98 5.50
C CYS A 106 9.23 -4.08 5.98
N GLY A 107 8.95 -3.01 6.72
CA GLY A 107 9.98 -2.14 7.29
C GLY A 107 10.87 -2.87 8.28
N PHE A 108 10.29 -3.71 9.14
CA PHE A 108 11.08 -4.53 10.07
C PHE A 108 11.95 -5.57 9.33
N TRP A 109 11.36 -6.36 8.44
CA TRP A 109 12.07 -7.47 7.79
C TRP A 109 13.03 -7.04 6.68
N LEU A 110 12.65 -6.05 5.87
CA LEU A 110 13.41 -5.64 4.67
C LEU A 110 14.30 -4.44 4.91
N LEU A 111 13.92 -3.54 5.82
CA LEU A 111 14.69 -2.32 6.13
C LEU A 111 15.41 -2.39 7.48
N GLY A 112 15.16 -3.43 8.28
CA GLY A 112 15.74 -3.55 9.62
C GLY A 112 15.24 -2.50 10.60
N GLU A 113 14.06 -1.92 10.37
CA GLU A 113 13.51 -0.89 11.26
C GLU A 113 13.13 -1.48 12.62
N ALA A 114 13.58 -0.86 13.70
CA ALA A 114 13.14 -1.23 15.04
C ALA A 114 11.67 -0.86 15.25
N ILE A 115 10.84 -1.83 15.65
CA ILE A 115 9.46 -1.58 16.04
C ILE A 115 9.39 -1.46 17.56
N SER A 116 9.04 -0.27 18.06
CA SER A 116 8.86 -0.06 19.49
C SER A 116 7.60 -0.77 20.01
N PRO A 117 7.55 -1.13 21.32
CA PRO A 117 6.34 -1.70 21.93
C PRO A 117 5.10 -0.81 21.76
N ALA A 118 5.27 0.51 21.84
CA ALA A 118 4.19 1.47 21.62
C ALA A 118 3.63 1.40 20.17
N ARG A 119 4.52 1.25 19.17
CA ARG A 119 4.11 1.09 17.76
C ARG A 119 3.37 -0.23 17.56
N LEU A 120 3.80 -1.32 18.18
CA LEU A 120 3.06 -2.60 18.14
C LEU A 120 1.67 -2.46 18.76
N GLY A 121 1.55 -1.80 19.92
CA GLY A 121 0.26 -1.53 20.55
C GLY A 121 -0.67 -0.71 19.65
N GLY A 122 -0.15 0.35 19.02
CA GLY A 122 -0.90 1.16 18.06
C GLY A 122 -1.35 0.37 16.82
N ILE A 123 -0.49 -0.47 16.26
CA ILE A 123 -0.84 -1.38 15.16
C ILE A 123 -1.97 -2.34 15.59
N GLY A 124 -1.91 -2.88 16.80
CA GLY A 124 -2.97 -3.71 17.37
C GLY A 124 -4.32 -2.98 17.44
N LEU A 125 -4.32 -1.72 17.89
CA LEU A 125 -5.53 -0.88 17.91
C LEU A 125 -6.08 -0.59 16.51
N ILE A 126 -5.21 -0.34 15.53
CA ILE A 126 -5.62 -0.17 14.13
C ILE A 126 -6.29 -1.43 13.62
N VAL A 127 -5.68 -2.60 13.80
CA VAL A 127 -6.26 -3.89 13.38
C VAL A 127 -7.62 -4.11 14.04
N ALA A 128 -7.73 -3.87 15.35
CA ALA A 128 -9.01 -3.97 16.06
C ALA A 128 -10.08 -3.03 15.47
N GLY A 129 -9.72 -1.77 15.20
CA GLY A 129 -10.61 -0.80 14.56
C GLY A 129 -11.06 -1.24 13.16
N VAL A 130 -10.16 -1.81 12.36
CA VAL A 130 -10.50 -2.36 11.03
C VAL A 130 -11.45 -3.54 11.16
N LEU A 131 -11.26 -4.44 12.13
CA LEU A 131 -12.18 -5.56 12.34
C LEU A 131 -13.58 -5.07 12.75
N VAL A 132 -13.67 -4.05 13.60
CA VAL A 132 -14.97 -3.49 14.02
C VAL A 132 -15.69 -2.80 12.86
N THR A 133 -14.96 -2.04 12.03
CA THR A 133 -15.55 -1.21 10.97
C THR A 133 -15.69 -1.91 9.62
N GLY A 134 -14.86 -2.92 9.35
CA GLY A 134 -14.92 -3.72 8.12
C GLY A 134 -15.96 -4.84 8.17
N LEU A 135 -16.46 -5.21 9.36
CA LEU A 135 -17.52 -6.20 9.56
C LEU A 135 -18.93 -5.59 9.72
N SER A 136 -19.03 -4.26 9.75
CA SER A 136 -20.28 -3.49 9.93
C SER A 136 -20.83 -2.94 8.62
#